data_AF-A0A957IB87-F1
#
_entry.id   AF-A0A957IB87-F1
#
_cell.length_a   1.000
_cell.length_b   1.000
_cell.length_c   1.000
_cell.angle_alpha   90.00
_cell.angle_beta   90.00
_cell.angle_gamma   90.00
#
_symmetry.space_group_name_H-M   'P 1'
#
loop_
_entity.id
_entity.type
_entity.pdbx_description
1 polymer ?
#
loop_
_entity_poly.entity_id
_entity_poly.type
_entity_poly.pdbx_seq_one_letter_code
_entity_poly.pdbx_strand_id
1 'polypeptide(L)' 'MSISQSTKFEQVQHIFRELVGRETAVIIRAPGQVNLLGAHLDSNEGWALPGAIEPSVWLAAAPTTDHRV' A
#
# COMPACT_ATOMS: atom_id res chain seq x y z
N MET A 1 24.56 17.39 8.93
CA MET A 1 24.54 15.94 8.66
C MET A 1 23.10 15.60 8.28
N SER A 2 22.81 15.59 6.98
CA SER A 2 21.43 15.48 6.49
C SER A 2 20.94 14.05 6.67
N ILE A 3 19.98 13.83 7.56
CA ILE A 3 19.27 12.55 7.65
C ILE A 3 18.45 12.48 6.37
N SER A 4 18.95 11.77 5.36
CA SER A 4 18.14 11.43 4.19
C SER A 4 17.04 10.50 4.71
N GLN A 5 15.87 11.05 5.01
CA GLN A 5 14.73 10.25 5.42
C GLN A 5 14.37 9.34 4.24
N SER A 6 14.54 8.03 4.42
CA SER A 6 14.21 7.05 3.37
C SER A 6 12.72 7.09 3.07
N THR A 7 12.38 6.99 1.79
CA THR A 7 10.98 6.96 1.37
C THR A 7 10.30 5.68 1.85
N LYS A 8 8.97 5.68 2.03
CA LYS A 8 8.24 4.44 2.36
C LYS A 8 8.48 3.32 1.34
N PHE A 9 8.69 3.68 0.08
CA PHE A 9 9.06 2.75 -0.98
C PHE A 9 10.38 2.04 -0.65
N GLU A 10 11.44 2.80 -0.33
CA GLU A 10 12.76 2.26 0.04
C GLU A 10 12.69 1.41 1.31
N GLN A 11 11.93 1.84 2.31
CA GLN A 11 11.76 1.12 3.57
C GLN A 11 11.14 -0.26 3.34
N VAL A 12 10.03 -0.32 2.60
CA VAL A 12 9.31 -1.58 2.34
C VAL A 12 10.13 -2.52 1.45
N GLN A 13 10.87 -1.96 0.48
CA GLN A 13 11.82 -2.72 -0.32
C GLN A 13 12.97 -3.31 0.52
N HIS A 14 13.48 -2.55 1.49
CA HIS A 14 14.54 -3.01 2.38
C HIS A 14 14.03 -4.12 3.31
N ILE A 15 12.91 -3.90 3.99
CA ILE A 15 12.29 -4.87 4.90
C ILE A 15 12.00 -6.19 4.18
N PHE A 16 11.46 -6.14 2.95
CA PHE A 16 11.20 -7.37 2.18
C PHE A 16 12.50 -8.14 1.90
N ARG A 17 13.57 -7.44 1.51
CA ARG A 17 14.87 -8.06 1.24
C ARG A 17 15.45 -8.72 2.48
N GLU A 18 15.32 -8.09 3.64
CA GLU A 18 15.78 -8.65 4.92
C GLU A 18 14.97 -9.89 5.34
N LEU A 19 13.65 -9.87 5.18
CA LEU A 19 12.77 -10.97 5.61
C LEU A 19 12.72 -12.14 4.63
N VAL A 20 12.76 -11.86 3.32
CA VAL A 20 12.58 -12.86 2.25
C VAL A 20 13.92 -13.28 1.64
N GLY A 21 14.97 -12.48 1.80
CA GLY A 21 16.30 -12.75 1.22
C GLY A 21 16.37 -12.61 -0.30
N ARG A 22 15.40 -11.90 -0.91
CA ARG A 22 15.29 -11.69 -2.36
C ARG A 22 14.86 -10.26 -2.67
N GLU A 23 15.08 -9.83 -3.92
CA GLU A 23 14.52 -8.57 -4.41
C GLU A 23 13.00 -8.64 -4.57
N THR A 24 12.33 -7.52 -4.33
CA THR A 24 10.91 -7.34 -4.67
C THR A 24 10.73 -7.30 -6.18
N ALA A 25 9.73 -8.02 -6.71
CA ALA A 25 9.33 -7.87 -8.11
C ALA A 25 8.33 -6.71 -8.28
N VAL A 26 7.50 -6.45 -7.26
CA VAL A 26 6.50 -5.39 -7.28
C VAL A 26 6.38 -4.73 -5.91
N ILE A 27 6.16 -3.42 -5.91
CA ILE A 27 5.78 -2.63 -4.73
C ILE A 27 4.48 -1.90 -5.06
N ILE A 28 3.49 -2.04 -4.18
CA ILE A 28 2.14 -1.47 -4.35
C ILE A 28 1.87 -0.52 -3.19
N ARG A 29 1.31 0.66 -3.51
CA ARG A 29 0.74 1.60 -2.53
C ARG A 29 -0.76 1.64 -2.70
N ALA A 30 -1.50 1.38 -1.63
CA ALA A 30 -2.94 1.57 -1.55
C ALA A 30 -3.25 2.70 -0.55
N PRO A 31 -3.63 3.90 -1.02
CA PRO A 31 -4.05 4.97 -0.12
C PRO A 31 -5.36 4.60 0.58
N GLY A 32 -5.50 5.02 1.83
CA GLY A 32 -6.80 5.06 2.47
C GLY A 32 -7.72 6.06 1.75
N GLN A 33 -9.00 6.03 2.11
CA GLN A 33 -9.97 7.00 1.63
C GLN A 33 -10.76 7.60 2.78
N VAL A 34 -11.28 8.80 2.55
CA VAL A 34 -12.32 9.41 3.36
C VAL A 34 -13.54 9.65 2.47
N ASN A 35 -14.73 9.51 3.04
CA ASN A 35 -15.95 9.87 2.32
C ASN A 35 -16.29 11.34 2.57
N LEU A 36 -16.28 12.17 1.53
CA LEU A 36 -16.61 13.59 1.65
C LEU A 36 -18.13 13.82 1.65
N LEU A 37 -18.87 13.01 0.88
CA LEU A 37 -20.33 13.07 0.75
C LEU A 37 -20.92 11.69 0.45
N GLY A 38 -22.12 11.42 0.97
CA GLY A 38 -22.82 10.16 0.75
C GLY A 38 -22.40 9.05 1.71
N ALA A 39 -22.11 9.40 2.98
CA ALA A 39 -21.91 8.41 4.03
C ALA A 39 -23.21 7.62 4.25
N HIS A 40 -23.09 6.29 4.39
CA HIS A 40 -24.21 5.36 4.57
C HIS A 40 -25.17 5.23 3.36
N LEU A 41 -24.71 5.63 2.17
CA LEU A 41 -25.39 5.35 0.89
C LEU A 41 -24.71 4.24 0.08
N ASP A 42 -23.65 3.63 0.62
CA ASP A 42 -22.84 2.60 0.00
C ASP A 42 -23.61 1.31 -0.30
N SER A 43 -24.70 1.05 0.42
CA SER A 43 -25.64 -0.06 0.17
C SER A 43 -26.88 0.33 -0.65
N ASN A 44 -27.10 1.61 -0.92
CA ASN A 44 -28.35 2.13 -1.49
C ASN A 44 -28.23 2.55 -2.97
N GLU A 45 -27.20 2.09 -3.69
CA GLU A 45 -26.92 2.48 -5.08
C GLU A 45 -26.84 4.02 -5.28
N GLY A 46 -26.54 4.74 -4.20
CA GLY A 46 -26.43 6.19 -4.19
C GLY A 46 -25.06 6.66 -4.68
N TRP A 47 -24.99 7.91 -5.12
CA TRP A 47 -23.72 8.53 -5.49
C TRP A 47 -22.90 8.86 -4.25
N ALA A 48 -21.61 8.57 -4.28
CA ALA A 48 -20.65 8.91 -3.24
C ALA A 48 -19.49 9.72 -3.82
N LEU A 49 -18.88 10.57 -3.00
CA LEU A 49 -17.69 11.34 -3.37
C LEU A 49 -16.52 11.01 -2.42
N PRO A 50 -15.80 9.90 -2.66
CA PRO A 50 -14.62 9.57 -1.88
C PRO A 50 -13.41 10.40 -2.33
N GLY A 51 -12.51 10.67 -1.38
CA GLY A 51 -11.20 11.25 -1.63
C GLY A 51 -10.10 10.36 -1.05
N ALA A 52 -9.03 10.14 -1.82
CA ALA A 52 -7.85 9.44 -1.32
C ALA A 52 -7.10 10.32 -0.30
N ILE A 53 -6.59 9.69 0.76
CA ILE A 53 -5.82 10.36 1.81
C ILE A 53 -4.36 9.87 1.82
N GLU A 54 -3.50 10.63 2.49
CA GLU A 54 -2.07 10.31 2.54
C GLU A 54 -1.73 8.98 3.27
N PRO A 55 -2.35 8.65 4.43
CA PRO A 55 -2.17 7.33 5.06
C PRO A 55 -2.44 6.21 4.07
N SER A 56 -1.48 5.31 3.92
CA SER A 56 -1.48 4.26 2.89
C SER A 56 -0.92 2.97 3.43
N VAL A 57 -1.45 1.85 2.92
CA VAL A 57 -0.85 0.53 3.05
C VAL A 57 0.16 0.34 1.92
N TRP A 58 1.31 -0.24 2.24
CA TRP A 58 2.36 -0.57 1.28
C TRP A 58 2.61 -2.07 1.30
N LEU A 59 2.74 -2.67 0.12
CA LEU A 59 2.99 -4.10 -0.05
C LEU A 59 4.21 -4.27 -0.96
N ALA A 60 5.15 -5.11 -0.52
CA ALA A 60 6.24 -5.62 -1.35
C ALA A 60 6.01 -7.11 -1.61
N ALA A 61 6.16 -7.54 -2.86
CA ALA A 61 5.95 -8.94 -3.23
C ALA A 61 6.90 -9.38 -4.34
N ALA A 62 7.17 -10.68 -4.37
CA ALA A 62 7.85 -11.37 -5.47
C ALA A 62 7.19 -12.74 -5.69
N PRO A 63 7.12 -13.25 -6.93
CA PRO A 63 6.60 -14.58 -7.18
C PRO A 63 7.49 -15.64 -6.52
N THR A 64 6.86 -16.68 -6.00
CA THR A 64 7.54 -17.90 -5.53
C THR A 64 7.20 -19.06 -6.46
N THR A 65 8.15 -19.97 -6.64
CA THR A 65 7.92 -21.27 -7.32
C THR A 65 7.40 -22.33 -6.36
N ASP A 66 7.46 -22.05 -5.06
CA ASP A 66 6.85 -22.90 -4.05
C ASP A 66 5.34 -22.68 -4.12
N HIS A 67 4.56 -23.69 -4.55
CA HIS A 67 3.11 -23.60 -4.78
C HIS A 67 2.30 -23.51 -3.47
N ARG A 68 2.83 -22.77 -2.49
CA ARG A 68 2.26 -22.60 -1.16
C ARG A 68 1.85 -21.13 -1.03
N VAL A 69 0.62 -20.92 -0.56
CA VAL A 69 0.11 -19.60 -0.16
C VAL A 69 0.44 -19.37 1.31
#